data_AF-A0A0Q7E3H0-F1
#
_entry.id   AF-A0A0Q7E3H0-F1
#
_cell.length_a   1.000
_cell.length_b   1.000
_cell.length_c   1.000
_cell.angle_alpha   90.00
_cell.angle_beta   90.00
_cell.angle_gamma   90.00
#
_symmetry.space_group_name_H-M   'P 1'
#
loop_
_entity.id
_entity.type
_entity.pdbx_description
1 polymer ?
#
loop_
_entity_poly.entity_id
_entity_poly.type
_entity_poly.pdbx_seq_one_letter_code
_entity_poly.pdbx_strand_id
1 'polypeptide(L)'
;MISSVLAAFLALILPQEAAAERLPRPSDEALLAAVQAEVPGARIVSSEFHDTPRGGARDGCGLFEVNGQIEPFHIMTAWQDAKPERIPPIRIEVRGEDGVMRPASTVPLPAEPAHWKSYIHAPVLVDAGADGIDRRDRNRMISDRWMALSSCRSLVAPEGTTWVTELEPHPDPARQRRAEEQAKALTDMLFGPR
;
A
#
# COMPACT_ATOMS: atom_id res chain seq x y z
N MET A 1 5.48 -75.20 -6.41
CA MET A 1 5.64 -74.26 -5.28
C MET A 1 6.79 -73.31 -5.59
N ILE A 2 6.50 -72.12 -6.12
CA ILE A 2 7.44 -70.99 -6.07
C ILE A 2 6.58 -69.77 -5.73
N SER A 3 6.83 -69.23 -4.54
CA SER A 3 6.06 -68.16 -3.91
C SER A 3 6.17 -66.85 -4.68
N SER A 4 5.01 -66.23 -4.87
CA SER A 4 4.85 -64.82 -5.22
C SER A 4 5.60 -63.93 -4.23
N VAL A 5 6.56 -63.13 -4.71
CA VAL A 5 7.07 -61.98 -3.97
C VAL A 5 6.22 -60.78 -4.37
N LEU A 6 5.26 -60.45 -3.51
CA LEU A 6 4.40 -59.28 -3.59
C LEU A 6 5.28 -58.03 -3.39
N ALA A 7 5.36 -57.18 -4.40
CA ALA A 7 5.93 -55.84 -4.26
C ALA A 7 4.93 -54.96 -3.49
N ALA A 8 5.18 -54.73 -2.21
CA ALA A 8 4.44 -53.75 -1.42
C ALA A 8 5.04 -52.35 -1.67
N PHE A 9 4.48 -51.62 -2.64
CA PHE A 9 4.66 -50.17 -2.71
C PHE A 9 3.82 -49.54 -1.59
N LEU A 10 4.44 -49.30 -0.44
CA LEU A 10 3.90 -48.45 0.60
C LEU A 10 3.95 -47.00 0.08
N ALA A 11 2.88 -46.55 -0.56
CA ALA A 11 2.70 -45.14 -0.85
C ALA A 11 2.54 -44.41 0.49
N LEU A 12 3.60 -43.70 0.89
CA LEU A 12 3.52 -42.66 1.93
C LEU A 12 2.52 -41.61 1.44
N ILE A 13 1.27 -41.72 1.88
CA ILE A 13 0.30 -40.63 1.81
C ILE A 13 0.77 -39.61 2.84
N LEU A 14 1.66 -38.72 2.41
CA LEU A 14 1.85 -37.44 3.10
C LEU A 14 0.49 -36.74 3.10
N PRO A 15 0.01 -36.20 4.22
CA PRO A 15 -1.09 -35.26 4.18
C PRO A 15 -0.61 -34.07 3.37
N GLN A 16 -1.05 -33.99 2.12
CA GLN A 16 -1.02 -32.74 1.37
C GLN A 16 -1.93 -31.82 2.19
N GLU A 17 -1.35 -30.90 2.96
CA GLU A 17 -2.10 -29.75 3.45
C GLU A 17 -2.77 -29.16 2.21
N ALA A 18 -4.08 -29.33 2.11
CA ALA A 18 -4.86 -28.65 1.10
C ALA A 18 -4.60 -27.17 1.36
N ALA A 19 -3.77 -26.56 0.52
CA ALA A 19 -3.54 -25.13 0.57
C ALA A 19 -4.93 -24.50 0.56
N ALA A 20 -5.32 -23.91 1.70
CA ALA A 20 -6.66 -23.36 1.88
C ALA A 20 -6.96 -22.51 0.65
N GLU A 21 -8.04 -22.85 -0.07
CA GLU A 21 -8.38 -22.23 -1.33
C GLU A 21 -8.45 -20.72 -1.12
N ARG A 22 -7.64 -19.97 -1.89
CA ARG A 22 -7.55 -18.53 -1.72
C ARG A 22 -8.93 -17.93 -1.94
N LEU A 23 -9.37 -17.11 -0.99
CA LEU A 23 -10.61 -16.34 -1.16
C LEU A 23 -10.58 -15.60 -2.50
N PRO A 24 -11.76 -15.37 -3.12
CA PRO A 24 -11.81 -14.61 -4.35
C PRO A 24 -11.21 -13.23 -4.13
N ARG A 25 -10.41 -12.79 -5.09
CA ARG A 25 -9.82 -11.46 -5.10
C ARG A 25 -10.94 -10.41 -5.16
N PRO A 26 -10.78 -9.24 -4.53
CA PRO A 26 -11.69 -8.11 -4.71
C PRO A 26 -11.90 -7.81 -6.20
N SER A 27 -13.15 -7.49 -6.57
CA SER A 27 -13.48 -7.04 -7.93
C SER A 27 -13.00 -5.62 -8.17
N ASP A 28 -12.93 -5.20 -9.43
CA ASP A 28 -12.56 -3.84 -9.80
C ASP A 28 -13.51 -2.80 -9.16
N GLU A 29 -14.80 -3.12 -9.06
CA GLU A 29 -15.79 -2.25 -8.38
C GLU A 29 -15.50 -2.14 -6.88
N ALA A 30 -15.12 -3.23 -6.22
CA ALA A 30 -14.74 -3.21 -4.81
C ALA A 30 -13.46 -2.39 -4.58
N LEU A 31 -12.53 -2.42 -5.54
CA LEU A 31 -11.30 -1.63 -5.52
C LEU A 31 -11.59 -0.14 -5.71
N LEU A 32 -12.43 0.23 -6.68
CA LEU A 32 -12.86 1.61 -6.87
C LEU A 32 -13.62 2.14 -5.64
N ALA A 33 -14.48 1.34 -5.03
CA ALA A 33 -15.17 1.71 -3.80
C ALA A 33 -14.18 1.97 -2.65
N ALA A 34 -13.09 1.19 -2.56
CA ALA A 34 -12.03 1.43 -1.58
C ALA A 34 -11.28 2.74 -1.82
N VAL A 35 -11.01 3.10 -3.09
CA VAL A 35 -10.43 4.42 -3.45
C VAL A 35 -11.34 5.56 -3.03
N GLN A 36 -12.64 5.45 -3.30
CA GLN A 36 -13.63 6.47 -2.91
C GLN A 36 -13.81 6.58 -1.39
N ALA A 37 -13.59 5.49 -0.65
CA ALA A 37 -13.58 5.52 0.80
C ALA A 37 -12.34 6.23 1.38
N GLU A 38 -11.18 6.09 0.72
CA GLU A 38 -9.95 6.81 1.11
C GLU A 38 -10.03 8.31 0.79
N VAL A 39 -10.70 8.67 -0.32
CA VAL A 39 -10.91 10.07 -0.74
C VAL A 39 -12.40 10.41 -0.81
N PRO A 40 -13.06 10.71 0.33
CA PRO A 40 -14.48 11.07 0.35
C PRO A 40 -14.79 12.26 -0.57
N GLY A 41 -15.83 12.13 -1.39
CA GLY A 41 -16.23 13.16 -2.35
C GLY A 41 -15.48 13.12 -3.68
N ALA A 42 -14.50 12.23 -3.85
CA ALA A 42 -13.86 12.01 -5.14
C ALA A 42 -14.80 11.35 -6.15
N ARG A 43 -14.80 11.86 -7.38
CA ARG A 43 -15.49 11.27 -8.53
C ARG A 43 -14.47 10.60 -9.42
N ILE A 44 -14.57 9.29 -9.63
CA ILE A 44 -13.69 8.57 -10.57
C ILE A 44 -13.95 9.10 -11.99
N VAL A 45 -12.88 9.50 -12.66
CA VAL A 45 -12.88 10.07 -14.02
C VAL A 45 -12.48 9.00 -15.03
N SER A 46 -11.44 8.24 -14.71
CA SER A 46 -10.98 7.11 -15.51
C SER A 46 -10.34 6.06 -14.61
N SER A 47 -10.39 4.81 -15.05
CA SER A 47 -9.73 3.70 -14.38
C SER A 47 -9.44 2.58 -15.36
N GLU A 48 -8.27 1.98 -15.25
CA GLU A 48 -7.87 0.79 -15.98
C GLU A 48 -7.28 -0.22 -14.99
N PHE A 49 -7.64 -1.49 -15.16
CA PHE A 49 -7.18 -2.56 -14.30
C PHE A 49 -6.52 -3.67 -15.10
N HIS A 50 -5.42 -4.21 -14.57
CA HIS A 50 -4.69 -5.30 -15.18
C HIS A 50 -4.25 -6.31 -14.13
N ASP A 51 -4.15 -7.58 -14.56
CA ASP A 51 -3.60 -8.62 -13.71
C ASP A 51 -2.08 -8.53 -13.69
N THR A 52 -1.51 -8.72 -12.51
CA THR A 52 -0.06 -8.76 -12.36
C THR A 52 0.44 -10.20 -12.48
N PRO A 53 1.66 -10.42 -13.02
CA PRO A 53 2.16 -11.76 -13.31
C PRO A 53 2.41 -12.64 -12.08
N ARG A 54 2.53 -12.06 -10.87
CA ARG A 54 2.90 -12.78 -9.64
C ARG A 54 1.78 -12.73 -8.62
N GLY A 55 1.27 -13.91 -8.26
CA GLY A 55 0.38 -14.07 -7.11
C GLY A 55 -1.08 -13.73 -7.35
N GLY A 56 -1.48 -13.47 -8.60
CA GLY A 56 -2.87 -13.15 -8.95
C GLY A 56 -3.31 -11.76 -8.48
N ALA A 57 -2.36 -10.89 -8.14
CA ALA A 57 -2.61 -9.52 -7.72
C ALA A 57 -3.25 -8.70 -8.87
N ARG A 58 -4.16 -7.79 -8.53
CA ARG A 58 -4.80 -6.82 -9.44
C ARG A 58 -4.19 -5.46 -9.21
N ASP A 59 -3.83 -4.78 -10.29
CA ASP A 59 -3.31 -3.42 -10.27
C ASP A 59 -4.29 -2.52 -11.03
N GLY A 60 -4.61 -1.36 -10.47
CA GLY A 60 -5.55 -0.37 -10.96
C GLY A 60 -4.91 1.01 -11.00
N CYS A 61 -4.97 1.65 -12.16
CA CYS A 61 -4.51 3.01 -12.39
C CYS A 61 -5.66 3.88 -12.83
N GLY A 62 -5.72 5.13 -12.37
CA GLY A 62 -6.77 6.03 -12.82
C GLY A 62 -6.65 7.46 -12.34
N LEU A 63 -7.69 8.22 -12.66
CA LEU A 63 -7.85 9.61 -12.28
C LEU A 63 -9.16 9.78 -11.50
N PHE A 64 -9.12 10.64 -10.50
CA PHE A 64 -10.33 11.14 -9.86
C PHE A 64 -10.36 12.66 -9.87
N GLU A 65 -11.57 13.20 -9.86
CA GLU A 65 -11.83 14.61 -9.63
C GLU A 65 -12.20 14.82 -8.17
N VAL A 66 -11.56 15.78 -7.52
CA VAL A 66 -11.92 16.24 -6.17
C VAL A 66 -11.71 17.76 -6.13
N ASN A 67 -12.67 18.50 -5.58
CA ASN A 67 -12.60 19.97 -5.46
C ASN A 67 -12.24 20.69 -6.78
N GLY A 68 -12.72 20.19 -7.93
CA GLY A 68 -12.46 20.75 -9.26
C GLY A 68 -11.05 20.50 -9.80
N GLN A 69 -10.26 19.64 -9.15
CA GLN A 69 -8.92 19.25 -9.54
C GLN A 69 -8.87 17.78 -9.93
N ILE A 70 -8.02 17.46 -10.90
CA ILE A 70 -7.74 16.08 -11.31
C ILE A 70 -6.50 15.59 -10.59
N GLU A 71 -6.65 14.46 -9.91
CA GLU A 71 -5.60 13.78 -9.14
C GLU A 71 -5.45 12.32 -9.61
N PRO A 72 -4.24 11.77 -9.62
CA PRO A 72 -4.00 10.38 -9.94
C PRO A 72 -4.30 9.48 -8.74
N PHE A 73 -4.73 8.25 -9.01
CA PHE A 73 -4.70 7.18 -8.03
C PHE A 73 -4.04 5.92 -8.59
N HIS A 74 -3.46 5.16 -7.67
CA HIS A 74 -3.00 3.80 -7.90
C HIS A 74 -3.54 2.90 -6.79
N ILE A 75 -4.04 1.73 -7.17
CA ILE A 75 -4.50 0.71 -6.22
C ILE A 75 -3.95 -0.65 -6.64
N MET A 76 -3.40 -1.39 -5.68
CA MET A 76 -3.00 -2.77 -5.90
C MET A 76 -3.52 -3.69 -4.82
N THR A 77 -3.85 -4.93 -5.21
CA THR A 77 -4.17 -6.00 -4.27
C THR A 77 -3.01 -6.98 -4.20
N ALA A 78 -2.69 -7.47 -3.02
CA ALA A 78 -1.74 -8.57 -2.84
C ALA A 78 -2.28 -9.58 -1.84
N TRP A 79 -2.04 -10.86 -2.11
CA TRP A 79 -2.35 -11.93 -1.15
C TRP A 79 -1.36 -11.87 0.00
N GLN A 80 -1.87 -11.83 1.22
CA GLN A 80 -1.09 -11.94 2.45
C GLN A 80 -1.34 -13.32 3.04
N ASP A 81 -0.30 -14.12 3.16
CA ASP A 81 -0.39 -15.42 3.85
C ASP A 81 -0.69 -15.23 5.33
N ALA A 82 -1.29 -16.26 5.94
CA ALA A 82 -1.61 -16.24 7.35
C ALA A 82 -0.33 -16.02 8.17
N LYS A 83 -0.38 -15.06 9.11
CA LYS A 83 0.71 -14.86 10.06
C LYS A 83 0.36 -15.64 11.32
N PRO A 84 1.20 -16.60 11.73
CA PRO A 84 0.97 -17.32 12.97
C PRO A 84 1.00 -16.35 14.15
N GLU A 85 0.33 -16.76 15.23
CA GLU A 85 0.32 -16.08 16.52
C GLU A 85 1.76 -15.68 16.91
N ARG A 86 1.98 -14.37 17.08
CA ARG A 86 3.31 -13.85 17.43
C ARG A 86 3.42 -13.74 18.94
N ILE A 87 4.43 -14.39 19.52
CA ILE A 87 4.91 -14.06 20.86
C ILE A 87 5.51 -12.64 20.77
N PRO A 88 5.05 -11.65 21.55
CA PRO A 88 5.60 -10.30 21.45
C PRO A 88 7.08 -10.29 21.84
N PRO A 89 7.96 -9.57 21.11
CA PRO A 89 9.39 -9.47 21.42
C PRO A 89 9.69 -8.63 22.67
N ILE A 90 8.69 -7.96 23.26
CA ILE A 90 8.89 -7.07 24.40
C ILE A 90 8.25 -7.71 25.64
N ARG A 91 9.11 -8.31 26.48
CA ARG A 91 8.75 -8.58 27.87
C ARG A 91 8.75 -7.24 28.60
N ILE A 92 7.59 -6.60 28.67
CA ILE A 92 7.40 -5.46 29.55
C ILE A 92 7.26 -6.05 30.95
N GLU A 93 8.22 -5.80 31.84
CA GLU A 93 8.08 -6.13 33.26
C GLU A 93 7.67 -4.86 34.01
N VAL A 94 6.57 -4.93 34.76
CA VAL A 94 6.09 -3.84 35.61
C VAL A 94 6.46 -4.16 37.05
N ARG A 95 6.96 -3.15 37.77
CA ARG A 95 7.16 -3.25 39.21
C ARG A 95 5.80 -3.12 39.91
N GLY A 96 5.37 -4.18 40.59
CA GLY A 96 4.19 -4.15 41.44
C GLY A 96 4.38 -3.24 42.66
N GLU A 97 3.28 -2.89 43.33
CA GLU A 97 3.30 -2.07 44.56
C GLU A 97 4.10 -2.72 45.69
N ASP A 98 4.23 -4.05 45.67
CA ASP A 98 5.07 -4.86 46.56
C ASP A 98 6.55 -4.91 46.15
N GLY A 99 6.94 -4.16 45.11
CA GLY A 99 8.29 -4.11 44.58
C GLY A 99 8.68 -5.30 43.70
N VAL A 100 7.78 -6.26 43.47
CA VAL A 100 8.04 -7.47 42.67
C VAL A 100 7.83 -7.17 41.19
N MET A 101 8.81 -7.51 40.35
CA MET A 101 8.68 -7.41 38.88
C MET A 101 7.74 -8.50 38.37
N ARG A 102 6.72 -8.12 37.60
CA ARG A 102 5.77 -9.04 36.96
C ARG A 102 5.61 -8.71 35.49
N PRO A 103 5.34 -9.69 34.61
CA PRO A 103 5.03 -9.41 33.21
C PRO A 103 3.79 -8.51 33.12
N ALA A 104 3.86 -7.43 32.34
CA ALA A 104 2.77 -6.49 32.12
C ALA A 104 1.61 -7.10 31.32
N SER A 105 1.95 -8.01 30.41
CA SER A 105 1.01 -8.78 29.61
C SER A 105 1.77 -9.90 28.92
N THR A 106 1.22 -11.11 28.99
CA THR A 106 1.64 -12.25 28.17
C THR A 106 0.58 -12.62 27.14
N VAL A 107 -0.35 -11.70 26.83
CA VAL A 107 -1.41 -11.98 25.85
C VAL A 107 -0.76 -12.06 24.47
N PRO A 108 -0.76 -13.24 23.82
CA PRO A 108 -0.26 -13.34 22.46
C PRO A 108 -1.09 -12.47 21.53
N LEU A 109 -0.46 -11.92 20.50
CA LEU A 109 -1.21 -11.25 19.45
C LEU A 109 -1.95 -12.31 18.64
N PRO A 110 -3.27 -12.17 18.41
CA PRO A 110 -4.04 -13.17 17.68
C PRO A 110 -3.44 -13.39 16.30
N ALA A 111 -3.52 -14.64 15.81
CA ALA A 111 -3.09 -14.96 14.45
C ALA A 111 -3.88 -14.12 13.43
N GLU A 112 -3.18 -13.60 12.42
CA GLU A 112 -3.82 -12.91 11.29
C GLU A 112 -4.10 -13.97 10.21
N PRO A 113 -5.37 -14.25 9.84
CA PRO A 113 -5.67 -15.21 8.78
C PRO A 113 -5.18 -14.69 7.42
N ALA A 114 -4.99 -15.61 6.48
CA ALA A 114 -4.62 -15.23 5.11
C ALA A 114 -5.75 -14.42 4.46
N HIS A 115 -5.40 -13.33 3.78
CA HIS A 115 -6.38 -12.42 3.18
C HIS A 115 -5.80 -11.62 2.02
N TRP A 116 -6.69 -11.07 1.18
CA TRP A 116 -6.30 -10.03 0.23
C TRP A 116 -6.15 -8.70 0.94
N LYS A 117 -5.01 -8.04 0.70
CA LYS A 117 -4.76 -6.68 1.18
C LYS A 117 -4.69 -5.72 0.00
N SER A 118 -5.41 -4.61 0.10
CA SER A 118 -5.34 -3.50 -0.86
C SER A 118 -4.39 -2.43 -0.35
N TYR A 119 -3.60 -1.87 -1.27
CA TYR A 119 -2.74 -0.72 -1.05
C TYR A 119 -3.21 0.38 -2.00
N ILE A 120 -3.44 1.57 -1.45
CA ILE A 120 -4.01 2.70 -2.18
C ILE A 120 -3.06 3.87 -2.05
N HIS A 121 -2.71 4.46 -3.19
CA HIS A 121 -2.00 5.72 -3.29
C HIS A 121 -2.93 6.70 -3.99
N ALA A 122 -3.61 7.54 -3.20
CA ALA A 122 -4.54 8.54 -3.67
C ALA A 122 -4.36 9.80 -2.81
N PRO A 123 -3.99 10.95 -3.40
CA PRO A 123 -3.84 12.19 -2.66
C PRO A 123 -5.18 12.63 -2.07
N VAL A 124 -5.29 12.63 -0.74
CA VAL A 124 -6.47 13.19 -0.05
C VAL A 124 -6.24 14.69 0.09
N LEU A 125 -7.04 15.51 -0.60
CA LEU A 125 -7.03 16.96 -0.36
C LEU A 125 -7.50 17.22 1.07
N VAL A 126 -6.60 17.68 1.93
CA VAL A 126 -6.93 18.14 3.28
C VAL A 126 -7.37 19.59 3.19
N ASP A 127 -8.54 19.92 3.74
CA ASP A 127 -9.01 21.29 3.82
C ASP A 127 -7.96 22.14 4.56
N ALA A 128 -7.40 23.13 3.86
CA ALA A 128 -6.50 24.08 4.47
C ALA A 128 -7.30 24.95 5.44
N GLY A 129 -7.23 24.63 6.74
CA GLY A 129 -7.76 25.49 7.79
C GLY A 129 -7.08 26.86 7.80
N ALA A 130 -7.45 27.72 8.74
CA ALA A 130 -6.85 29.06 8.88
C ALA A 130 -5.31 29.04 9.01
N ASP A 131 -4.74 27.93 9.49
CA ASP A 131 -3.31 27.71 9.67
C ASP A 131 -2.63 27.01 8.47
N GLY A 132 -3.38 26.75 7.39
CA GLY A 132 -2.91 26.00 6.21
C GLY A 132 -2.91 24.48 6.39
N ILE A 133 -2.36 23.76 5.41
CA ILE A 133 -2.19 22.30 5.46
C ILE A 133 -0.97 21.96 6.30
N ASP A 134 -1.09 20.99 7.22
CA ASP A 134 0.07 20.51 7.99
C ASP A 134 1.15 19.93 7.06
N ARG A 135 2.42 20.12 7.46
CA ARG A 135 3.57 19.64 6.68
C ARG A 135 3.52 18.13 6.45
N ARG A 136 3.08 17.35 7.44
CA ARG A 136 3.00 15.89 7.33
C ARG A 136 1.98 15.48 6.28
N ASP A 137 0.81 16.12 6.30
CA ASP A 137 -0.28 15.82 5.38
C ASP A 137 0.08 16.22 3.95
N ARG A 138 0.63 17.42 3.76
CA ARG A 138 1.18 17.85 2.46
C ARG A 138 2.21 16.87 1.92
N ASN A 139 3.17 16.45 2.76
CA ASN A 139 4.21 15.50 2.35
C ASN A 139 3.62 14.12 2.02
N ARG A 140 2.56 13.69 2.71
CA ARG A 140 1.84 12.45 2.40
C ARG A 140 1.15 12.56 1.04
N MET A 141 0.39 13.63 0.78
CA MET A 141 -0.26 13.88 -0.51
C MET A 141 0.75 13.86 -1.67
N ILE A 142 1.87 14.56 -1.48
CA ILE A 142 3.01 14.56 -2.40
C ILE A 142 3.52 13.13 -2.67
N SER A 143 3.72 12.35 -1.60
CA SER A 143 4.23 10.98 -1.70
C SER A 143 3.23 10.07 -2.42
N ASP A 144 1.93 10.17 -2.10
CA ASP A 144 0.89 9.36 -2.72
C ASP A 144 0.73 9.71 -4.20
N ARG A 145 0.82 10.99 -4.56
CA ARG A 145 0.82 11.44 -5.96
C ARG A 145 2.02 10.90 -6.72
N TRP A 146 3.22 10.98 -6.12
CA TRP A 146 4.44 10.46 -6.74
C TRP A 146 4.36 8.94 -6.93
N MET A 147 3.91 8.20 -5.92
CA MET A 147 3.71 6.76 -6.02
C MET A 147 2.73 6.41 -7.14
N ALA A 148 1.58 7.10 -7.20
CA ALA A 148 0.58 6.87 -8.23
C ALA A 148 1.12 7.13 -9.64
N LEU A 149 1.78 8.27 -9.89
CA LEU A 149 2.36 8.58 -11.20
C LEU A 149 3.55 7.68 -11.57
N SER A 150 4.31 7.21 -10.58
CA SER A 150 5.44 6.30 -10.81
C SER A 150 4.99 4.92 -11.28
N SER A 151 3.87 4.43 -10.73
CA SER A 151 3.21 3.18 -11.11
C SER A 151 2.42 3.34 -12.41
N CYS A 152 1.71 4.46 -12.57
CA CYS A 152 0.74 4.71 -13.63
C CYS A 152 1.26 5.74 -14.65
N ARG A 153 2.37 5.40 -15.30
CA ARG A 153 3.13 6.33 -16.18
C ARG A 153 2.38 6.82 -17.42
N SER A 154 1.31 6.11 -17.81
CA SER A 154 0.50 6.43 -18.99
C SER A 154 -0.67 7.38 -18.70
N LEU A 155 -0.90 7.77 -17.43
CA LEU A 155 -2.00 8.65 -17.08
C LEU A 155 -1.79 10.04 -17.70
N VAL A 156 -2.86 10.56 -18.30
CA VAL A 156 -2.95 11.90 -18.85
C VAL A 156 -4.28 12.50 -18.43
N ALA A 157 -4.26 13.69 -17.85
CA ALA A 157 -5.50 14.36 -17.47
C ALA A 157 -6.30 14.81 -18.70
N PRO A 158 -7.65 14.83 -18.61
CA PRO A 158 -8.49 15.33 -19.70
C PRO A 158 -8.16 16.79 -20.05
N GLU A 159 -8.33 17.16 -21.33
CA GLU A 159 -8.12 18.53 -21.78
C GLU A 159 -8.98 19.53 -21.00
N GLY A 160 -8.42 20.71 -20.70
CA GLY A 160 -9.11 21.78 -19.99
C GLY A 160 -9.26 21.58 -18.48
N THR A 161 -8.64 20.54 -17.90
CA THR A 161 -8.68 20.28 -16.46
C THR A 161 -7.45 20.82 -15.72
N THR A 162 -7.60 21.14 -14.44
CA THR A 162 -6.47 21.46 -13.57
C THR A 162 -5.86 20.16 -13.08
N TRP A 163 -4.75 19.76 -13.71
CA TRP A 163 -4.04 18.55 -13.33
C TRP A 163 -2.95 18.86 -12.32
N VAL A 164 -3.11 18.34 -11.10
CA VAL A 164 -2.08 18.49 -10.06
C VAL A 164 -1.04 17.40 -10.29
N THR A 165 0.01 17.73 -11.04
CA THR A 165 1.17 16.83 -11.27
C THR A 165 2.37 17.20 -10.43
N GLU A 166 2.46 18.46 -10.02
CA GLU A 166 3.62 18.97 -9.32
C GLU A 166 3.52 18.72 -7.82
N LEU A 167 4.68 18.41 -7.25
CA LEU A 167 4.93 18.53 -5.82
C LEU A 167 4.54 19.95 -5.42
N GLU A 168 3.49 20.11 -4.61
CA GLU A 168 3.01 21.45 -4.26
C GLU A 168 4.20 22.33 -3.80
N PRO A 169 4.27 23.60 -4.27
CA PRO A 169 5.34 24.50 -3.88
C PRO A 169 5.45 24.54 -2.36
N HIS A 170 6.67 24.45 -1.84
CA HIS A 170 6.87 24.50 -0.39
C HIS A 170 6.29 25.83 0.10
N PRO A 171 5.47 25.88 1.17
CA PRO A 171 4.86 27.13 1.69
C PRO A 171 5.91 28.15 2.18
N ASP A 172 7.19 27.76 2.15
CA ASP A 172 8.35 28.60 2.38
C ASP A 172 9.18 28.59 1.08
N PRO A 173 9.08 29.66 0.26
CA PRO A 173 9.78 29.76 -1.02
C PRO A 173 11.30 29.65 -0.89
N ALA A 174 11.88 29.97 0.27
CA ALA A 174 13.32 29.84 0.48
C ALA A 174 13.73 28.37 0.64
N ARG A 175 12.90 27.54 1.27
CA ARG A 175 13.14 26.10 1.36
C ARG A 175 12.93 25.38 0.04
N GLN A 176 11.94 25.82 -0.75
CA GLN A 176 11.74 25.30 -2.10
C GLN A 176 12.99 25.48 -2.96
N ARG A 177 13.52 26.71 -3.03
CA ARG A 177 14.74 27.00 -3.79
C ARG A 177 15.92 26.12 -3.38
N ARG A 178 16.12 25.90 -2.07
CA ARG A 178 17.20 25.01 -1.61
C ARG A 178 16.99 23.54 -2.01
N ALA A 179 15.75 23.06 -1.96
CA ALA A 179 15.44 21.69 -2.38
C ALA A 179 15.65 21.50 -3.90
N GLU A 180 15.26 22.50 -4.70
CA GLU A 180 15.50 22.53 -6.15
C GLU A 180 17.01 22.59 -6.47
N GLU A 181 17.77 23.41 -5.75
CA GLU A 181 19.24 23.48 -5.87
C GLU A 181 19.90 22.14 -5.50
N GLN A 182 19.45 21.48 -4.44
CA GLN A 182 19.95 20.17 -4.02
C GLN A 182 19.60 19.07 -5.02
N ALA A 183 18.36 19.04 -5.52
CA ALA A 183 17.92 18.09 -6.53
C ALA A 183 18.71 18.26 -7.84
N LYS A 184 18.96 19.51 -8.24
CA LYS A 184 19.82 19.82 -9.38
C LYS A 184 21.25 19.33 -9.16
N ALA A 185 21.87 19.65 -8.02
CA ALA A 185 23.23 19.21 -7.70
C ALA A 185 23.36 17.68 -7.69
N LEU A 186 22.36 16.98 -7.15
CA LEU A 186 22.33 15.51 -7.15
C LEU A 186 22.17 14.95 -8.57
N THR A 187 21.31 15.57 -9.39
CA THR A 187 21.13 15.18 -10.80
C THR A 187 22.42 15.39 -11.60
N ASP A 188 23.07 16.53 -11.42
CA ASP A 188 24.35 16.86 -12.07
C ASP A 188 25.46 15.88 -11.65
N MET A 189 25.48 15.46 -10.38
CA MET A 189 26.42 14.46 -9.86
C MET A 189 26.19 13.07 -10.48
N LEU A 190 24.93 12.66 -10.64
CA LEU A 190 24.57 11.31 -11.10
C LEU A 190 24.59 11.15 -12.61
N PHE A 191 24.32 12.22 -13.37
CA PHE A 191 24.11 12.16 -14.82
C PHE A 191 24.97 13.14 -15.62
N GLY A 192 25.82 13.91 -14.95
CA GLY A 192 26.56 15.01 -15.54
C GLY A 192 25.71 16.27 -15.70
N PRO A 193 26.34 17.45 -15.84
CA PRO A 193 25.62 18.71 -16.05
C PRO A 193 24.87 18.66 -17.39
N ARG A 194 23.57 18.99 -17.35
CA ARG A 194 22.72 19.16 -18.53
C ARG A 194 22.51 20.64 -18.86
#